data_AF-A0A2P6RJW6-F1
#
_entry.id   AF-A0A2P6RJW6-F1
#
_cell.length_a   1.000
_cell.length_b   1.000
_cell.length_c   1.000
_cell.angle_alpha   90.00
_cell.angle_beta   90.00
_cell.angle_gamma   90.00
#
_symmetry.space_group_name_H-M   'P 1'
#
loop_
_entity.id
_entity.type
_entity.pdbx_description
1 polymer ?
#
loop_
_entity_poly.entity_id
_entity_poly.type
_entity_poly.pdbx_seq_one_letter_code
_entity_poly.pdbx_strand_id
1 'polypeptide(L)' 'MSSGVGSSSSIRQARDFAVAQAQQDGVLGNFKIFDSPFGNFLVPVIPTAKELADA' A
#
# COMPACT_ATOMS: atom_id res chain seq x y z
N MET A 1 12.14 -18.24 21.36
CA MET A 1 11.33 -17.00 21.37
C MET A 1 12.18 -15.89 20.76
N SER A 2 11.61 -15.12 19.82
CA SER A 2 12.22 -14.01 19.05
C SER A 2 13.30 -14.46 18.04
N SER A 3 13.25 -14.13 16.75
CA SER A 3 13.02 -12.78 16.21
C SER A 3 12.22 -12.80 14.90
N GLY A 4 10.96 -12.38 14.98
CA GLY A 4 10.17 -11.98 13.82
C GLY A 4 10.54 -10.55 13.43
N VAL A 5 11.55 -10.41 12.58
CA VAL A 5 11.79 -9.22 11.76
C VAL A 5 12.18 -9.76 10.40
N GLY A 6 11.20 -9.91 9.51
CA GLY A 6 11.52 -9.75 8.09
C GLY A 6 12.09 -8.34 7.97
N SER A 7 13.36 -8.24 7.60
CA SER A 7 14.11 -6.99 7.50
C SER A 7 13.22 -5.89 6.93
N SER A 8 13.14 -4.71 7.54
CA SER A 8 12.30 -3.59 7.07
C SER A 8 12.41 -3.30 5.56
N SER A 9 13.54 -3.65 4.94
CA SER A 9 13.74 -3.67 3.49
C SER A 9 12.79 -4.59 2.71
N SER A 10 12.47 -5.79 3.21
CA SER A 10 11.60 -6.75 2.53
C SER A 10 10.14 -6.30 2.54
N ILE A 11 9.66 -5.70 3.64
CA ILE A 11 8.29 -5.15 3.73
C ILE A 11 8.11 -4.01 2.74
N ARG A 12 9.10 -3.11 2.68
CA ARG A 12 9.07 -1.98 1.74
C ARG A 12 9.12 -2.42 0.28
N GLN A 13 9.97 -3.40 -0.06
CA GLN A 13 10.01 -3.99 -1.40
C GLN A 13 8.68 -4.64 -1.78
N ALA A 14 8.06 -5.38 -0.87
CA ALA A 14 6.76 -6.01 -1.10
C ALA A 14 5.63 -4.98 -1.30
N ARG A 15 5.64 -3.88 -0.54
CA ARG A 15 4.73 -2.76 -0.75
C ARG A 15 4.91 -2.14 -2.13
N ASP A 16 6.14 -1.81 -2.51
CA ASP A 16 6.44 -1.16 -3.79
C ASP A 16 6.02 -2.05 -4.97
N PHE A 17 6.21 -3.37 -4.85
CA PHE A 17 5.71 -4.35 -5.82
C PHE A 17 4.17 -4.34 -5.90
N ALA A 18 3.46 -4.33 -4.77
CA ALA A 18 2.00 -4.29 -4.74
C ALA A 18 1.44 -3.01 -5.41
N VAL A 19 2.09 -1.87 -5.19
CA VAL A 19 1.74 -0.60 -5.87
C VAL A 19 1.92 -0.71 -7.38
N ALA A 20 3.07 -1.22 -7.83
CA ALA A 20 3.35 -1.38 -9.26
C ALA A 20 2.33 -2.33 -9.94
N GLN A 21 1.97 -3.43 -9.27
CA GLN A 21 0.96 -4.36 -9.78
C GLN A 21 -0.41 -3.68 -9.92
N ALA A 22 -0.87 -2.96 -8.90
CA ALA A 22 -2.16 -2.25 -8.95
C ALA A 22 -2.22 -1.20 -10.08
N GLN A 23 -1.09 -0.56 -10.40
CA GLN A 23 -0.98 0.35 -11.54
C GLN A 23 -1.09 -0.39 -12.87
N GLN A 24 -0.43 -1.53 -13.03
CA GLN A 24 -0.51 -2.37 -14.23
C GLN A 24 -1.93 -2.91 -14.45
N ASP A 25 -2.60 -3.27 -13.36
CA ASP A 25 -3.99 -3.76 -13.37
C ASP A 25 -5.01 -2.64 -13.67
N GLY A 26 -4.57 -1.38 -13.75
CA GLY A 26 -5.44 -0.24 -14.06
C GLY A 26 -6.43 0.09 -12.94
N VAL A 27 -6.09 -0.19 -11.69
CA VAL A 27 -6.99 0.07 -10.55
C VAL A 27 -7.16 1.58 -10.35
N LEU A 28 -8.41 2.05 -10.37
CA LEU A 28 -8.77 3.48 -10.23
C LEU A 28 -9.24 3.87 -8.82
N GLY A 29 -9.16 2.95 -7.86
CA GLY A 29 -9.60 3.17 -6.48
C GLY A 29 -8.68 4.09 -5.70
N ASN A 30 -9.21 4.71 -4.64
CA ASN A 30 -8.40 5.45 -3.67
C ASN A 30 -7.86 4.49 -2.61
N PHE A 31 -6.56 4.52 -2.38
CA PHE A 31 -5.90 3.65 -1.42
C PHE A 31 -5.01 4.44 -0.47
N LYS A 32 -5.01 4.03 0.80
CA LYS A 32 -3.89 4.32 1.69
C LYS A 32 -2.81 3.27 1.48
N ILE A 33 -1.59 3.76 1.31
CA ILE A 33 -0.40 2.94 1.09
C ILE A 33 0.47 3.00 2.35
N PHE A 34 0.80 1.87 2.94
CA PHE A 34 1.66 1.80 4.12
C PHE A 34 2.39 0.46 4.25
N ASP A 35 3.48 0.47 5.01
CA ASP A 35 4.21 -0.75 5.35
C ASP A 35 3.38 -1.57 6.35
N SER A 36 2.87 -2.72 5.90
CA SER A 36 2.13 -3.65 6.76
C SER A 36 2.89 -4.97 6.91
N PRO A 37 3.10 -5.47 8.15
CA PRO A 37 3.66 -6.80 8.35
C PRO A 37 2.69 -7.93 7.94
N PHE A 38 1.42 -7.60 7.67
CA PHE A 38 0.38 -8.55 7.28
C PHE A 38 0.12 -8.60 5.77
N GLY A 39 0.87 -7.82 4.96
CA GLY A 39 0.77 -7.84 3.49
C GLY A 39 -0.35 -7.00 2.88
N ASN A 40 -1.20 -6.36 3.69
CA ASN A 40 -2.22 -5.41 3.22
C ASN A 40 -1.61 -4.02 2.96
N PHE A 41 -0.79 -3.91 1.92
CA PHE A 41 -0.08 -2.67 1.58
C PHE A 41 -0.96 -1.58 0.97
N LEU A 42 -2.07 -1.99 0.34
CA LEU A 42 -3.07 -1.13 -0.28
C LEU A 42 -4.39 -1.35 0.46
N VAL A 43 -4.87 -0.33 1.17
CA VAL A 43 -6.18 -0.39 1.85
C VAL A 43 -7.12 0.61 1.18
N PRO A 44 -8.27 0.14 0.62
CA PRO A 44 -9.25 1.04 0.03
C PRO A 44 -9.74 2.06 1.06
N VAL A 45 -9.88 3.31 0.63
CA VAL A 45 -10.40 4.39 1.45
C VAL A 45 -11.41 5.23 0.70
N ILE A 46 -12.29 5.88 1.47
CA ILE A 46 -13.09 6.98 0.95
C ILE A 46 -12.16 8.19 0.82
N PRO A 47 -12.04 8.79 -0.37
CA PRO A 47 -11.24 10.00 -0.55
C PRO A 47 -11.75 11.13 0.35
N THR A 48 -10.81 11.92 0.83
CA THR A 48 -11.09 13.14 1.58
C THR A 48 -11.64 14.22 0.65
N ALA A 49 -12.37 15.20 1.21
CA ALA A 49 -12.87 16.32 0.43
C ALA A 49 -11.75 17.09 -0.31
N LYS A 50 -10.53 17.10 0.24
CA LYS A 50 -9.35 17.69 -0.39
C LYS A 50 -8.91 16.90 -1.64
N GLU A 51 -8.77 15.59 -1.52
CA GLU A 51 -8.39 14.71 -2.65
C GLU A 51 -9.41 14.78 -3.79
N LEU A 52 -10.70 14.99 -3.46
CA LEU A 52 -11.75 15.17 -4.47
C LEU A 52 -11.73 16.55 -5.13
N ALA A 53 -11.27 17.58 -4.42
CA ALA A 53 -11.16 18.94 -4.96
C ALA A 53 -9.91 19.13 -5.84
N ASP A 54 -8.88 18.31 -5.63
CA ASP A 54 -7.61 18.32 -6.38
C ASP A 54 -7.61 17.36 -7.60
N ALA A 55 -8.70 16.62 -7.83
CA ALA A 55 -8.88 15.65 -8.92
C ALA A 55 -9.44 16.30 -10.21
#